data_AF-A0A6N2X6S8-F1
#
_entry.id   AF-A0A6N2X6S8-F1
#
_cell.length_a   1.000
_cell.length_b   1.000
_cell.length_c   1.000
_cell.angle_alpha   90.00
_cell.angle_beta   90.00
_cell.angle_gamma   90.00
#
_symmetry.space_group_name_H-M   'P 1'
#
loop_
_entity.id
_entity.type
_entity.pdbx_description
1 polymer ?
#
loop_
_entity_poly.entity_id
_entity_poly.type
_entity_poly.pdbx_seq_one_letter_code
_entity_poly.pdbx_strand_id
1 'polypeptide(L)'
;MAIDAGDRNRVKNILFEDIRVESIQEGKLFHINIRFNPKYDKQPGQSIDGVTFRNITYNGVGENPSLIKGLDKERMVRNITFENVVVNGEKIKDLKGFITNEYIEGIKIK
;
A
#
# COMPACT_ATOMS: atom_id res chain seq x y z
N MET A 1 -6.55 -2.05 3.67
CA MET A 1 -6.30 -2.87 2.46
C MET A 1 -4.83 -3.21 2.38
N ALA A 2 -4.48 -4.47 2.14
CA ALA A 2 -3.11 -4.94 2.30
C ALA A 2 -2.65 -5.85 1.15
N ILE A 3 -1.40 -5.65 0.73
CA ILE A 3 -0.60 -6.56 -0.10
C ILE A 3 0.75 -6.70 0.60
N ASP A 4 1.04 -7.91 1.08
CA ASP A 4 2.29 -8.24 1.77
C ASP A 4 2.93 -9.44 1.05
N ALA A 5 3.91 -9.16 0.19
CA ALA A 5 4.49 -10.16 -0.71
C ALA A 5 5.77 -10.76 -0.14
N GLY A 6 5.75 -12.05 0.20
CA GLY A 6 6.90 -12.88 0.56
C GLY A 6 7.17 -13.99 -0.47
N ASP A 7 8.15 -14.85 -0.22
CA ASP A 7 8.39 -16.13 -0.90
C ASP A 7 8.45 -16.09 -2.43
N ARG A 8 9.20 -15.13 -2.98
CA ARG A 8 9.35 -14.88 -4.43
C ARG A 8 8.03 -14.57 -5.15
N ASN A 9 6.97 -14.25 -4.44
CA ASN A 9 5.70 -13.90 -5.07
C ASN A 9 5.84 -12.62 -5.91
N ARG A 10 5.22 -12.66 -7.10
CA ARG A 10 5.01 -11.49 -7.96
C ARG A 10 3.54 -11.14 -7.93
N VAL A 11 3.20 -9.99 -7.38
CA VAL A 11 1.83 -9.48 -7.33
C VAL A 11 1.69 -8.37 -8.36
N LYS A 12 0.67 -8.46 -9.23
CA LYS A 12 0.47 -7.44 -10.26
C LYS A 12 -0.98 -7.25 -10.64
N ASN A 13 -1.31 -6.07 -11.17
CA ASN A 13 -2.62 -5.72 -11.71
C ASN A 13 -3.77 -5.91 -10.71
N ILE A 14 -3.65 -5.28 -9.55
CA ILE A 14 -4.64 -5.35 -8.47
C ILE A 14 -5.51 -4.10 -8.46
N LEU A 15 -6.81 -4.27 -8.26
CA LEU A 15 -7.77 -3.19 -8.08
C LEU A 15 -8.49 -3.37 -6.74
N PHE A 16 -8.47 -2.31 -5.93
CA PHE A 16 -9.36 -2.10 -4.80
C PHE A 16 -10.30 -0.96 -5.18
N GLU A 17 -11.61 -1.21 -5.21
CA GLU A 17 -12.60 -0.24 -5.69
C GLU A 17 -13.84 -0.21 -4.79
N ASP A 18 -14.39 1.00 -4.61
CA ASP A 18 -15.67 1.27 -3.94
C ASP A 18 -15.70 0.74 -2.49
N ILE A 19 -14.68 1.11 -1.71
CA ILE A 19 -14.52 0.66 -0.33
C ILE A 19 -14.72 1.84 0.63
N ARG A 20 -15.62 1.65 1.59
CA ARG A 20 -15.79 2.50 2.76
C ARG A 20 -15.14 1.85 3.98
N VAL A 21 -14.34 2.62 4.70
CA VAL A 21 -13.66 2.21 5.93
C VAL A 21 -14.09 3.17 7.05
N GLU A 22 -14.45 2.62 8.21
CA GLU A 22 -14.71 3.39 9.44
C GLU A 22 -13.50 3.26 10.38
N SER A 23 -13.63 3.68 11.64
CA SER A 23 -12.57 3.59 12.64
C SER A 23 -11.84 2.24 12.67
N ILE A 24 -10.53 2.33 12.79
CA ILE A 24 -9.62 1.18 12.79
C ILE A 24 -8.99 1.07 14.18
N GLN A 25 -8.82 -0.15 14.68
CA GLN A 25 -7.97 -0.41 15.84
C GLN A 25 -6.64 -1.02 15.37
N GLU A 26 -5.53 -0.32 15.58
CA GLU A 26 -4.14 -0.75 15.32
C GLU A 26 -3.77 -1.09 13.85
N GLY A 27 -4.73 -1.05 12.92
CA GLY A 27 -4.51 -1.32 11.50
C GLY A 27 -3.98 -0.12 10.71
N LYS A 28 -3.77 -0.32 9.41
CA LYS A 28 -3.40 0.72 8.44
C LYS A 28 -4.43 0.77 7.32
N LEU A 29 -4.72 1.96 6.81
CA LEU A 29 -5.64 2.10 5.68
C LEU A 29 -5.06 1.44 4.41
N PHE A 30 -3.80 1.73 4.09
CA PHE A 30 -3.05 1.11 3.00
C PHE A 30 -1.76 0.46 3.50
N HIS A 31 -1.52 -0.78 3.08
CA HIS A 31 -0.30 -1.53 3.39
C HIS A 31 0.19 -2.26 2.15
N ILE A 32 1.21 -1.74 1.47
CA ILE A 32 1.87 -2.38 0.33
C ILE A 32 3.33 -2.64 0.71
N ASN A 33 3.71 -3.90 0.85
CA ASN A 33 5.02 -4.26 1.36
C ASN A 33 5.61 -5.45 0.61
N ILE A 34 6.86 -5.33 0.18
CA ILE A 34 7.67 -6.51 -0.12
C ILE A 34 8.33 -6.93 1.18
N ARG A 35 7.92 -8.10 1.66
CA ARG A 35 8.33 -8.63 2.95
C ARG A 35 9.51 -9.58 2.82
N PHE A 36 10.32 -9.58 3.87
CA PHE A 36 11.10 -10.73 4.25
C PHE A 36 11.15 -10.86 5.77
N ASN A 37 10.49 -11.88 6.30
CA ASN A 37 10.55 -12.29 7.69
C ASN A 37 11.19 -13.69 7.76
N PRO A 38 12.46 -13.83 8.19
CA PRO A 38 13.17 -15.11 8.21
C PRO A 38 12.48 -16.22 9.03
N LYS A 39 11.56 -15.89 9.94
CA LYS A 39 10.77 -16.86 10.69
C LYS A 39 9.67 -17.52 9.85
N TYR A 40 9.11 -16.80 8.89
CA TYR A 40 7.91 -17.20 8.15
C TYR A 40 8.13 -17.32 6.64
N ASP A 41 9.02 -16.52 6.08
CA ASP A 41 9.36 -16.53 4.66
C ASP A 41 10.65 -17.33 4.46
N LYS A 42 10.64 -18.23 3.48
CA LYS A 42 11.87 -18.86 2.98
C LYS A 42 12.71 -17.85 2.19
N GLN A 43 12.06 -16.91 1.50
CA GLN A 43 12.71 -15.91 0.65
C GLN A 43 11.91 -14.60 0.59
N PRO A 44 12.54 -13.46 0.24
CA PRO A 44 11.81 -12.21 0.05
C PRO A 44 10.80 -12.29 -1.10
N GLY A 45 9.76 -11.47 -1.04
CA GLY A 45 8.87 -11.23 -2.20
C GLY A 45 9.64 -10.70 -3.40
N GLN A 46 9.11 -10.92 -4.60
CA GLN A 46 9.80 -10.57 -5.83
C GLN A 46 9.42 -9.19 -6.37
N SER A 47 8.13 -8.88 -6.46
CA SER A 47 7.68 -7.56 -6.94
C SER A 47 6.22 -7.32 -6.61
N ILE A 48 5.86 -6.03 -6.45
CA ILE A 48 4.47 -5.57 -6.49
C ILE A 48 4.39 -4.49 -7.58
N ASP A 49 3.56 -4.69 -8.59
CA ASP A 49 3.50 -3.79 -9.75
C ASP A 49 2.06 -3.59 -10.27
N GLY A 50 1.57 -2.35 -10.25
CA GLY A 50 0.24 -2.03 -10.75
C GLY A 50 -0.83 -2.33 -9.71
N VAL A 51 -0.99 -1.41 -8.75
CA VAL A 51 -2.07 -1.46 -7.75
C VAL A 51 -2.87 -0.17 -7.85
N THR A 52 -4.18 -0.29 -8.01
CA THR A 52 -5.09 0.86 -8.03
C THR A 52 -6.02 0.80 -6.83
N PHE A 53 -6.07 1.90 -6.08
CA PHE A 53 -7.08 2.18 -5.06
C PHE A 53 -8.03 3.24 -5.63
N ARG A 54 -9.26 2.86 -5.93
CA ARG A 54 -10.25 3.74 -6.55
C ARG A 54 -11.48 3.90 -5.68
N ASN A 55 -11.99 5.12 -5.54
CA ASN A 55 -13.20 5.42 -4.77
C ASN A 55 -13.16 4.86 -3.35
N ILE A 56 -12.09 5.21 -2.62
CA ILE A 56 -11.93 4.80 -1.23
C ILE A 56 -12.36 5.96 -0.33
N THR A 57 -13.22 5.69 0.64
CA THR A 57 -13.56 6.65 1.69
C THR A 57 -13.19 6.08 3.05
N TYR A 58 -12.43 6.83 3.84
CA TYR A 58 -12.18 6.53 5.24
C TYR A 58 -12.78 7.65 6.10
N ASN A 59 -13.69 7.31 7.01
CA ASN A 59 -14.25 8.23 8.00
C ASN A 59 -14.13 7.60 9.39
N GLY A 60 -13.03 7.89 10.08
CA GLY A 60 -12.74 7.23 11.34
C GLY A 60 -11.47 7.74 12.02
N VAL A 61 -11.12 7.06 13.10
CA VAL A 61 -9.93 7.30 13.92
C VAL A 61 -9.22 5.99 14.25
N GLY A 62 -7.97 6.09 14.71
CA GLY A 62 -7.19 4.98 15.28
C GLY A 62 -6.31 4.22 14.28
N GLU A 63 -6.25 4.69 13.04
CA GLU A 63 -5.35 4.16 12.02
C GLU A 63 -3.88 4.48 12.32
N ASN A 64 -3.02 3.50 12.09
CA ASN A 64 -1.59 3.72 11.99
C ASN A 64 -1.23 4.29 10.61
N PRO A 65 -0.09 5.00 10.49
CA PRO A 65 0.46 5.48 9.23
C PRO A 65 0.44 4.42 8.12
N SER A 66 -0.11 4.73 6.96
CA SER A 66 -0.10 3.82 5.80
C SER A 66 1.33 3.51 5.35
N LEU A 67 1.55 2.37 4.70
CA LEU A 67 2.89 1.88 4.37
C LEU A 67 3.00 1.47 2.90
N ILE A 68 4.05 1.95 2.23
CA ILE A 68 4.43 1.53 0.87
C ILE A 68 5.94 1.32 0.84
N LYS A 69 6.40 0.07 0.82
CA LYS A 69 7.84 -0.25 0.86
C LYS A 69 8.21 -1.38 -0.09
N GLY A 70 9.23 -1.12 -0.91
CA GLY A 70 10.03 -2.17 -1.52
C GLY A 70 11.09 -2.69 -0.54
N LEU A 71 11.90 -3.65 -1.00
CA LEU A 71 12.97 -4.25 -0.19
C LEU A 71 14.36 -3.81 -0.65
N ASP A 72 14.62 -3.85 -1.96
CA ASP A 72 15.89 -3.47 -2.57
C ASP A 72 15.69 -3.07 -4.04
N LYS A 73 16.79 -2.78 -4.77
CA LYS A 73 16.75 -2.33 -6.17
C LYS A 73 16.11 -3.34 -7.14
N GLU A 74 16.15 -4.64 -6.83
CA GLU A 74 15.53 -5.68 -7.65
C GLU A 74 14.06 -5.90 -7.26
N ARG A 75 13.74 -5.63 -5.99
CA ARG A 75 12.45 -5.91 -5.36
C ARG A 75 11.76 -4.61 -4.97
N MET A 76 11.21 -3.92 -5.96
CA MET A 76 10.52 -2.65 -5.79
C MET A 76 9.00 -2.78 -5.82
N VAL A 77 8.34 -1.80 -5.21
CA VAL A 77 6.91 -1.54 -5.39
C VAL A 77 6.73 -0.49 -6.47
N ARG A 78 5.97 -0.81 -7.52
CA ARG A 78 5.85 0.03 -8.71
C ARG A 78 4.39 0.33 -9.06
N ASN A 79 4.18 1.49 -9.67
CA ASN A 79 2.93 1.85 -10.36
C ASN A 79 1.69 1.75 -9.46
N ILE A 80 1.76 2.43 -8.31
CA ILE A 80 0.62 2.52 -7.38
C ILE A 80 -0.21 3.77 -7.73
N THR A 81 -1.50 3.60 -7.91
CA THR A 81 -2.43 4.70 -8.21
C THR A 81 -3.47 4.82 -7.11
N PHE A 82 -3.61 6.02 -6.56
CA PHE A 82 -4.74 6.41 -5.74
C PHE A 82 -5.64 7.32 -6.58
N GLU A 83 -6.90 6.93 -6.74
CA GLU A 83 -7.88 7.63 -7.57
C GLU A 83 -9.14 7.88 -6.74
N ASN A 84 -9.46 9.16 -6.50
CA ASN A 84 -10.62 9.53 -5.69
C ASN A 84 -10.62 8.87 -4.31
N VAL A 85 -9.52 9.09 -3.56
CA VAL A 85 -9.35 8.60 -2.19
C VAL A 85 -9.57 9.75 -1.21
N VAL A 86 -10.53 9.59 -0.31
CA VAL A 86 -10.95 10.58 0.68
C VAL A 86 -10.72 10.02 2.10
N VAL A 87 -9.99 10.76 2.92
CA VAL A 87 -9.70 10.46 4.33
C VAL A 87 -10.28 11.59 5.18
N ASN A 88 -11.23 11.25 6.05
CA ASN A 88 -11.92 12.17 6.97
C ASN A 88 -12.42 13.45 6.29
N GLY A 89 -13.07 13.28 5.12
CA GLY A 89 -13.61 14.37 4.31
C GLY A 89 -12.60 15.06 3.39
N GLU A 90 -11.29 14.74 3.48
CA GLU A 90 -10.25 15.36 2.66
C GLU A 90 -9.70 14.40 1.61
N LYS A 91 -9.62 14.84 0.35
CA LYS A 91 -8.89 14.09 -0.68
C LYS A 91 -7.40 14.07 -0.37
N ILE A 92 -6.78 12.89 -0.43
CA ILE A 92 -5.33 12.80 -0.34
C ILE A 92 -4.68 13.47 -1.55
N LYS A 93 -3.53 14.11 -1.35
CA LYS A 93 -2.82 14.88 -2.39
C LYS A 93 -1.39 14.44 -2.59
N ASP A 94 -0.80 13.86 -1.55
CA ASP A 94 0.57 13.38 -1.51
C ASP A 94 0.63 12.14 -0.59
N LEU A 95 1.83 11.62 -0.37
CA LEU A 95 2.08 10.53 0.57
C LEU A 95 2.45 11.06 1.97
N LYS A 96 2.08 12.29 2.34
CA LYS A 96 2.40 12.83 3.66
C LYS A 96 1.76 11.95 4.75
N GLY A 97 2.58 11.52 5.70
CA GLY A 97 2.15 10.60 6.75
C GLY A 97 2.19 9.12 6.36
N PHE A 98 2.58 8.77 5.12
CA PHE A 98 2.92 7.39 4.78
C PHE A 98 4.35 7.07 5.22
N ILE A 99 4.58 5.81 5.57
CA ILE A 99 5.90 5.23 5.76
C ILE A 99 6.36 4.68 4.41
N THR A 100 7.41 5.27 3.85
CA THR A 100 7.99 4.90 2.55
C THR A 100 9.50 4.65 2.64
N ASN A 101 10.10 4.15 1.55
CA ASN A 101 11.55 4.06 1.37
C ASN A 101 11.94 4.35 -0.09
N GLU A 102 13.22 4.24 -0.41
CA GLU A 102 13.80 4.53 -1.73
C GLU A 102 13.47 3.48 -2.81
N TYR A 103 12.84 2.35 -2.45
CA TYR A 103 12.54 1.24 -3.37
C TYR A 103 11.10 1.28 -3.90
N ILE A 104 10.57 2.48 -4.10
CA ILE A 104 9.24 2.73 -4.67
C ILE A 104 9.35 3.64 -5.88
N GLU A 105 8.52 3.41 -6.89
CA GLU A 105 8.45 4.29 -8.06
C GLU A 105 7.06 4.29 -8.71
N GLY A 106 6.77 5.34 -9.48
CA GLY A 106 5.53 5.44 -10.25
C GLY A 106 4.26 5.61 -9.40
N ILE A 107 4.36 6.23 -8.22
CA ILE A 107 3.18 6.56 -7.41
C ILE A 107 2.42 7.72 -8.05
N LYS A 108 1.11 7.56 -8.25
CA LYS A 108 0.20 8.57 -8.81
C LYS A 108 -0.97 8.80 -7.85
N ILE A 109 -1.35 10.05 -7.68
CA ILE A 109 -2.54 10.46 -6.92
C ILE A 109 -3.40 11.32 -7.85
N LYS A 110 -4.67 10.97 -7.99
CA LYS A 110 -5.65 11.57 -8.91
C LYS A 110 -6.94 11.95 -8.19
#